data_AF-A0A3S0JYD4-F1
#
_entry.id   AF-A0A3S0JYD4-F1
#
_cell.length_a   1.000
_cell.length_b   1.000
_cell.length_c   1.000
_cell.angle_alpha   90.00
_cell.angle_beta   90.00
_cell.angle_gamma   90.00
#
_symmetry.space_group_name_H-M   'P 1'
#
loop_
_entity.id
_entity.type
_entity.pdbx_description
1 polymer ?
#
loop_
_entity_poly.entity_id
_entity_poly.type
_entity_poly.pdbx_seq_one_letter_code
_entity_poly.pdbx_strand_id
1 'polypeptide(L)'
;MKKAKKQVSPTKAKAKKPVSPTEAKAKQLQQQIVANCRGNQKPIYEFCINNYFLDLGFNSLKEWAVKNQDALGRSYDSINNDFITATITVNMCGEENIGKFSSYAFLQMKKLSAEQRKELFEHAQEHFNEKVLNDKHLTHENIKKFMEEMKLRPKDDDSDNETKQKGDISIHDKKVLKFQQALEKADSKIFAKRIAIAVNETTKPLSQLSICKVILKTHNNPEVITLINNMIAELKK
;
A
#
# COMPACT_ATOMS: atom_id res chain seq x y z
N MET A 1 29.55 -68.76 -3.09
CA MET A 1 28.26 -68.07 -2.85
C MET A 1 28.42 -66.57 -3.11
N LYS A 2 27.92 -66.05 -4.24
CA LYS A 2 27.95 -64.62 -4.59
C LYS A 2 26.58 -64.01 -4.25
N LYS A 3 26.51 -63.09 -3.28
CA LYS A 3 25.28 -62.35 -2.97
C LYS A 3 25.09 -61.21 -3.97
N ALA A 4 23.93 -61.21 -4.62
CA ALA A 4 23.54 -60.28 -5.67
C ALA A 4 23.37 -58.83 -5.15
N LYS A 5 23.95 -57.87 -5.87
CA LYS A 5 23.68 -56.43 -5.69
C LYS A 5 22.27 -56.14 -6.20
N LYS A 6 21.39 -55.64 -5.31
CA LYS A 6 20.11 -55.02 -5.69
C LYS A 6 20.39 -53.82 -6.60
N GLN A 7 20.04 -53.94 -7.88
CA GLN A 7 19.90 -52.78 -8.76
C GLN A 7 18.67 -51.99 -8.31
N VAL A 8 18.90 -50.78 -7.79
CA VAL A 8 17.85 -49.79 -7.56
C VAL A 8 17.58 -49.15 -8.92
N SER A 9 16.41 -49.45 -9.48
CA SER A 9 15.89 -48.86 -10.71
C SER A 9 15.74 -47.33 -10.55
N PRO A 10 16.11 -46.53 -11.56
CA PRO A 10 15.98 -45.08 -11.50
C PRO A 10 14.51 -44.69 -11.46
N THR A 11 14.13 -43.95 -10.42
CA THR A 11 12.81 -43.32 -10.28
C THR A 11 12.59 -42.42 -11.49
N LYS A 12 11.64 -42.78 -12.37
CA LYS A 12 11.22 -41.94 -13.50
C LYS A 12 10.84 -40.56 -12.96
N ALA A 13 11.65 -39.55 -13.25
CA ALA A 13 11.27 -38.17 -13.05
C ALA A 13 9.98 -37.93 -13.86
N LYS A 14 8.88 -37.59 -13.18
CA LYS A 14 7.64 -37.18 -13.84
C LYS A 14 8.00 -36.00 -14.75
N ALA A 15 7.91 -36.19 -16.06
CA ALA A 15 8.06 -35.11 -17.03
C ALA A 15 7.11 -33.98 -16.63
N LYS A 16 7.66 -32.79 -16.37
CA LYS A 16 6.85 -31.60 -16.09
C LYS A 16 5.92 -31.40 -17.28
N LYS A 17 4.61 -31.28 -17.04
CA LYS A 17 3.64 -30.90 -18.08
C LYS A 17 4.14 -29.64 -18.79
N PRO A 18 4.01 -29.54 -20.12
CA PRO A 18 4.34 -28.31 -20.83
C PRO A 18 3.50 -27.16 -20.27
N VAL A 19 4.18 -26.05 -19.94
CA VAL A 19 3.58 -24.82 -19.44
C VAL A 19 2.68 -24.25 -20.54
N SER A 20 1.43 -23.90 -20.22
CA SER A 20 0.54 -23.28 -21.21
C SER A 20 1.08 -21.90 -21.64
N PRO A 21 0.78 -21.41 -22.86
CA PRO A 21 1.20 -20.07 -23.29
C PRO A 21 0.76 -18.96 -22.31
N THR A 22 -0.43 -19.11 -21.73
CA THR A 22 -0.99 -18.21 -20.72
C THR A 22 -0.20 -18.24 -19.42
N GLU A 23 0.13 -19.42 -18.90
CA GLU A 23 0.93 -19.57 -17.68
C GLU A 23 2.37 -19.06 -17.88
N ALA A 24 2.93 -19.21 -19.10
CA ALA A 24 4.23 -18.66 -19.44
C ALA A 24 4.22 -17.12 -19.41
N LYS A 25 3.19 -16.49 -19.99
CA LYS A 25 3.01 -15.02 -19.93
C LYS A 25 2.77 -14.53 -18.51
N ALA A 26 1.96 -15.25 -17.72
CA ALA A 26 1.73 -14.95 -16.31
C ALA A 26 3.03 -14.96 -15.50
N LYS A 27 3.90 -15.94 -15.72
CA LYS A 27 5.24 -16.01 -15.08
C LYS A 27 6.14 -14.87 -15.51
N GLN A 28 6.13 -14.50 -16.79
CA GLN A 28 6.91 -13.38 -17.31
C GLN A 28 6.48 -12.06 -16.65
N LEU A 29 5.18 -11.79 -16.59
CA LEU A 29 4.65 -10.58 -15.93
C LEU A 29 4.94 -10.59 -14.42
N GLN A 30 4.78 -11.73 -13.73
CA GLN A 30 5.20 -11.85 -12.33
C GLN A 30 6.67 -11.48 -12.16
N GLN A 31 7.57 -12.00 -13.00
CA GLN A 31 9.00 -11.69 -12.92
C GLN A 31 9.26 -10.19 -13.15
N GLN A 32 8.56 -9.55 -14.09
CA GLN A 32 8.68 -8.11 -14.31
C GLN A 32 8.21 -7.28 -13.12
N ILE A 33 7.12 -7.69 -12.46
CA ILE A 33 6.58 -7.01 -11.27
C ILE A 33 7.54 -7.18 -10.08
N VAL A 34 8.12 -8.37 -9.91
CA VAL A 34 9.08 -8.65 -8.82
C VAL A 34 10.43 -7.96 -9.07
N ALA A 35 10.94 -7.96 -10.30
CA ALA A 35 12.24 -7.37 -10.62
C ALA A 35 12.24 -5.83 -10.56
N ASN A 36 11.11 -5.18 -10.85
CA ASN A 36 10.99 -3.73 -10.83
C ASN A 36 10.38 -3.25 -9.51
N CYS A 37 11.21 -3.17 -8.46
CA CYS A 37 10.80 -2.66 -7.14
C CYS A 37 10.25 -1.21 -7.16
N ARG A 38 10.41 -0.48 -8.28
CA ARG A 38 9.91 0.89 -8.48
C ARG A 38 8.91 0.96 -9.64
N GLY A 39 7.62 1.06 -9.28
CA GLY A 39 6.61 1.77 -10.08
C GLY A 39 6.31 1.29 -11.50
N ASN A 40 6.40 -0.01 -11.81
CA ASN A 40 5.99 -0.48 -13.14
C ASN A 40 4.49 -0.80 -13.17
N GLN A 41 3.68 0.26 -13.29
CA GLN A 41 2.22 0.20 -13.33
C GLN A 41 1.69 -0.68 -14.48
N LYS A 42 2.39 -0.72 -15.63
CA LYS A 42 1.93 -1.42 -16.82
C LYS A 42 1.94 -2.95 -16.68
N PRO A 43 3.03 -3.62 -16.26
CA PRO A 43 3.00 -5.04 -15.93
C PRO A 43 1.96 -5.39 -14.86
N ILE A 44 1.78 -4.54 -13.84
CA ILE A 44 0.76 -4.74 -12.80
C ILE A 44 -0.65 -4.69 -13.41
N TYR A 45 -0.91 -3.70 -14.26
CA TYR A 45 -2.19 -3.56 -14.96
C TYR A 45 -2.50 -4.78 -15.83
N GLU A 46 -1.57 -5.18 -16.70
CA GLU A 46 -1.72 -6.36 -17.55
C GLU A 46 -1.90 -7.65 -16.74
N PHE A 47 -1.19 -7.77 -15.61
CA PHE A 47 -1.30 -8.89 -14.69
C PHE A 47 -2.69 -9.00 -14.05
N CYS A 48 -3.26 -7.88 -13.65
CA CYS A 48 -4.54 -7.84 -12.95
C CYS A 48 -5.73 -7.93 -13.91
N ILE A 49 -5.73 -7.20 -15.02
CA ILE A 49 -6.88 -7.15 -15.94
C ILE A 49 -7.14 -8.51 -16.61
N ASN A 50 -6.09 -9.31 -16.82
CA ASN A 50 -6.18 -10.65 -17.39
C ASN A 50 -6.28 -11.76 -16.32
N ASN A 51 -6.36 -11.41 -15.03
CA ASN A 51 -6.41 -12.36 -13.92
C ASN A 51 -5.26 -13.40 -13.90
N TYR A 52 -4.05 -13.01 -14.31
CA TYR A 52 -2.91 -13.94 -14.43
C TYR A 52 -2.48 -14.56 -13.08
N PHE A 53 -2.90 -14.01 -11.94
CA PHE A 53 -2.73 -14.64 -10.64
C PHE A 53 -3.51 -15.98 -10.53
N LEU A 54 -4.67 -16.11 -11.19
CA LEU A 54 -5.44 -17.36 -11.25
C LEU A 54 -4.66 -18.44 -12.01
N ASP A 55 -4.04 -18.07 -13.14
CA ASP A 55 -3.21 -18.98 -13.94
C ASP A 55 -1.98 -19.48 -13.19
N LEU A 56 -1.54 -18.74 -12.17
CA LEU A 56 -0.45 -19.12 -11.27
C LEU A 56 -0.93 -19.88 -10.02
N GLY A 57 -2.22 -20.17 -9.92
CA GLY A 57 -2.82 -20.98 -8.86
C GLY A 57 -3.15 -20.20 -7.58
N PHE A 58 -3.33 -18.89 -7.67
CA PHE A 58 -3.76 -18.04 -6.55
C PHE A 58 -5.23 -17.66 -6.72
N ASN A 59 -5.98 -17.55 -5.63
CA ASN A 59 -7.41 -17.19 -5.69
C ASN A 59 -7.65 -15.67 -5.78
N SER A 60 -6.62 -14.87 -5.50
CA SER A 60 -6.70 -13.40 -5.57
C SER A 60 -5.34 -12.75 -5.75
N LEU A 61 -5.33 -11.50 -6.23
CA LEU A 61 -4.14 -10.64 -6.23
C LEU A 61 -3.56 -10.47 -4.83
N LYS A 62 -4.41 -10.37 -3.79
CA LYS A 62 -3.98 -10.24 -2.40
C LYS A 62 -3.21 -11.47 -1.93
N GLU A 63 -3.72 -12.66 -2.22
CA GLU A 63 -3.04 -13.92 -1.91
C GLU A 63 -1.68 -14.00 -2.61
N TRP A 64 -1.65 -13.67 -3.91
CA TRP A 64 -0.41 -13.63 -4.68
C TRP A 64 0.60 -12.64 -4.10
N ALA A 65 0.18 -11.41 -3.77
CA ALA A 65 1.07 -10.37 -3.26
C ALA A 65 1.62 -10.72 -1.87
N VAL A 66 0.80 -11.29 -0.97
CA VAL A 66 1.24 -11.73 0.37
C VAL A 66 2.26 -12.86 0.26
N LYS A 67 2.03 -13.86 -0.59
CA LYS A 67 2.97 -14.98 -0.77
C LYS A 67 4.31 -14.56 -1.38
N ASN A 68 4.32 -13.48 -2.16
CA ASN A 68 5.52 -12.96 -2.82
C ASN A 68 6.06 -11.70 -2.12
N GLN A 69 5.60 -11.34 -0.93
CA GLN A 69 5.89 -10.06 -0.28
C GLN A 69 7.39 -9.80 -0.08
N ASP A 70 8.15 -10.81 0.33
CA ASP A 70 9.60 -10.71 0.54
C ASP A 70 10.35 -10.40 -0.76
N ALA A 71 9.92 -11.01 -1.87
CA ALA A 71 10.51 -10.77 -3.18
C ALA A 71 10.06 -9.43 -3.78
N LEU A 72 8.81 -9.02 -3.53
CA LEU A 72 8.25 -7.76 -4.01
C LEU A 72 8.86 -6.55 -3.29
N GLY A 73 9.26 -6.67 -2.02
CA GLY A 73 9.74 -5.55 -1.21
C GLY A 73 8.70 -4.46 -0.95
N ARG A 74 7.41 -4.73 -1.23
CA ARG A 74 6.29 -3.79 -1.08
C ARG A 74 5.00 -4.52 -0.71
N SER A 75 4.09 -3.81 -0.05
CA SER A 75 2.81 -4.38 0.40
C SER A 75 1.81 -4.60 -0.74
N TYR A 76 0.83 -5.46 -0.50
CA TYR A 76 -0.36 -5.59 -1.36
C TYR A 76 -1.01 -4.24 -1.63
N ASP A 77 -1.23 -3.41 -0.61
CA ASP A 77 -1.88 -2.11 -0.78
C ASP A 77 -1.12 -1.20 -1.75
N SER A 78 0.22 -1.29 -1.71
CA SER A 78 1.05 -0.58 -2.66
C SER A 78 0.81 -1.08 -4.09
N ILE A 79 0.80 -2.39 -4.31
CA ILE A 79 0.52 -2.99 -5.64
C ILE A 79 -0.89 -2.61 -6.12
N ASN A 80 -1.87 -2.69 -5.24
CA ASN A 80 -3.25 -2.35 -5.54
C ASN A 80 -3.40 -0.86 -5.89
N ASN A 81 -2.67 0.03 -5.22
CA ASN A 81 -2.65 1.45 -5.58
C ASN A 81 -2.13 1.66 -7.00
N ASP A 82 -1.03 1.02 -7.39
CA ASP A 82 -0.50 1.12 -8.76
C ASP A 82 -1.47 0.56 -9.80
N PHE A 83 -2.14 -0.56 -9.50
CA PHE A 83 -3.18 -1.11 -10.36
C PHE A 83 -4.35 -0.13 -10.55
N ILE A 84 -4.84 0.46 -9.47
CA ILE A 84 -5.94 1.43 -9.52
C ILE A 84 -5.52 2.67 -10.31
N THR A 85 -4.30 3.16 -10.10
CA THR A 85 -3.75 4.30 -10.85
C THR A 85 -3.63 4.02 -12.34
N ALA A 86 -3.15 2.84 -12.72
CA ALA A 86 -3.14 2.42 -14.11
C ALA A 86 -4.56 2.37 -14.71
N THR A 87 -5.52 1.81 -13.98
CA THR A 87 -6.92 1.75 -14.40
C THR A 87 -7.53 3.13 -14.59
N ILE A 88 -7.28 4.06 -13.65
CA ILE A 88 -7.73 5.46 -13.78
C ILE A 88 -7.09 6.12 -15.00
N THR A 89 -5.80 5.88 -15.24
CA THR A 89 -5.09 6.39 -16.41
C THR A 89 -5.73 5.92 -17.71
N VAL A 90 -6.03 4.62 -17.81
CA VAL A 90 -6.69 4.03 -18.99
C VAL A 90 -8.05 4.67 -19.24
N ASN A 91 -8.88 4.82 -18.20
CA ASN A 91 -10.21 5.43 -18.34
C ASN A 91 -10.15 6.87 -18.86
N MET A 92 -9.12 7.62 -18.48
CA MET A 92 -8.96 9.02 -18.88
C MET A 92 -8.35 9.18 -20.26
N CYS A 93 -7.27 8.44 -20.53
CA CYS A 93 -6.39 8.76 -21.64
C CYS A 93 -5.73 7.55 -22.32
N GLY A 94 -6.12 6.31 -21.98
CA GLY A 94 -5.64 5.11 -22.68
C GLY A 94 -4.42 4.41 -22.05
N GLU A 95 -4.17 3.17 -22.48
CA GLU A 95 -3.14 2.26 -21.95
C GLU A 95 -1.71 2.73 -22.23
N GLU A 96 -1.50 3.47 -23.33
CA GLU A 96 -0.21 4.03 -23.72
C GLU A 96 0.31 5.09 -22.73
N ASN A 97 -0.57 5.58 -21.85
CA ASN A 97 -0.26 6.59 -20.85
C ASN A 97 0.01 6.02 -19.45
N ILE A 98 -0.11 4.71 -19.25
CA ILE A 98 0.16 4.06 -17.96
C ILE A 98 1.60 4.36 -17.49
N GLY A 99 1.76 4.73 -16.22
CA GLY A 99 3.05 5.09 -15.62
C GLY A 99 3.39 6.59 -15.70
N LYS A 100 2.60 7.40 -16.41
CA LYS A 100 2.80 8.87 -16.46
C LYS A 100 2.40 9.57 -15.17
N PHE A 101 1.52 8.97 -14.37
CA PHE A 101 0.93 9.61 -13.21
C PHE A 101 1.20 8.84 -11.93
N SER A 102 1.39 9.56 -10.83
CA SER A 102 1.63 8.96 -9.52
C SER A 102 0.34 8.50 -8.86
N SER A 103 0.44 7.47 -8.02
CA SER A 103 -0.73 6.94 -7.30
C SER A 103 -1.31 7.93 -6.29
N TYR A 104 -0.50 8.89 -5.83
CA TYR A 104 -0.93 9.97 -4.94
C TYR A 104 -1.83 11.00 -5.65
N ALA A 105 -1.55 11.31 -6.91
CA ALA A 105 -2.38 12.22 -7.70
C ALA A 105 -3.82 11.71 -7.79
N PHE A 106 -4.00 10.41 -8.06
CA PHE A 106 -5.31 9.83 -8.36
C PHE A 106 -6.04 9.26 -7.14
N LEU A 107 -5.53 9.50 -5.92
CA LEU A 107 -6.08 8.95 -4.69
C LEU A 107 -7.58 9.24 -4.51
N GLN A 108 -8.04 10.42 -4.92
CA GLN A 108 -9.44 10.85 -4.76
C GLN A 108 -10.36 10.27 -5.85
N MET A 109 -9.81 9.86 -6.99
CA MET A 109 -10.55 9.36 -8.14
C MET A 109 -10.89 7.86 -8.04
N LYS A 110 -10.39 7.17 -7.00
CA LYS A 110 -10.62 5.73 -6.78
C LYS A 110 -12.09 5.34 -6.79
N LYS A 111 -12.95 6.20 -6.26
CA LYS A 111 -14.41 5.97 -6.15
C LYS A 111 -15.23 6.53 -7.32
N LEU A 112 -14.59 7.21 -8.26
CA LEU A 112 -15.28 7.71 -9.46
C LEU A 112 -15.50 6.59 -10.47
N SER A 113 -16.61 6.66 -11.22
CA SER A 113 -16.86 5.76 -12.36
C SER A 113 -15.90 6.04 -13.51
N ALA A 114 -15.87 5.17 -14.52
CA ALA A 114 -15.04 5.39 -15.71
C ALA A 114 -15.45 6.67 -16.45
N GLU A 115 -16.75 6.91 -16.57
CA GLU A 115 -17.35 8.09 -17.20
C GLU A 115 -16.96 9.36 -16.45
N GLN A 116 -17.12 9.37 -15.12
CA GLN A 116 -16.74 10.53 -14.29
C GLN A 116 -15.25 10.85 -14.36
N ARG A 117 -14.39 9.82 -14.44
CA ARG A 117 -12.93 10.03 -14.61
C ARG A 117 -12.63 10.65 -15.97
N LYS A 118 -13.34 10.21 -17.02
CA LYS A 118 -13.18 10.74 -18.37
C LYS A 118 -13.67 12.19 -18.48
N GLU A 119 -14.85 12.49 -17.92
CA GLU A 119 -15.38 13.87 -17.86
C GLU A 119 -14.42 14.80 -17.10
N LEU A 120 -13.83 14.34 -15.99
CA LEU A 120 -12.83 15.12 -15.25
C LEU A 120 -11.59 15.40 -16.09
N PHE A 121 -11.14 14.42 -16.87
CA PHE A 121 -10.00 14.59 -17.76
C PHE A 121 -10.29 15.59 -18.88
N GLU A 122 -11.47 15.54 -19.49
CA GLU A 122 -11.92 16.50 -20.50
C GLU A 122 -12.01 17.92 -19.92
N HIS A 123 -12.58 18.08 -18.72
CA HIS A 123 -12.60 19.36 -18.00
C HIS A 123 -11.18 19.89 -17.72
N ALA A 124 -10.25 19.01 -17.33
CA ALA A 124 -8.86 19.39 -17.12
C ALA A 124 -8.17 19.84 -18.44
N GLN A 125 -8.47 19.18 -19.56
CA GLN A 125 -7.96 19.58 -20.88
C GLN A 125 -8.45 20.97 -21.27
N GLU A 126 -9.73 21.26 -21.04
CA GLU A 126 -10.32 22.57 -21.26
C GLU A 126 -9.71 23.64 -20.34
N HIS A 127 -9.52 23.32 -19.05
CA HIS A 127 -8.95 24.26 -18.07
C HIS A 127 -7.53 24.70 -18.43
N PHE A 128 -6.70 23.79 -18.93
CA PHE A 128 -5.33 24.09 -19.34
C PHE A 128 -5.21 24.47 -20.82
N ASN A 129 -6.29 24.36 -21.60
CA ASN A 129 -6.29 24.51 -23.06
C ASN A 129 -5.25 23.61 -23.75
N GLU A 130 -5.10 22.37 -23.26
CA GLU A 130 -4.13 21.39 -23.76
C GLU A 130 -4.80 20.04 -24.02
N LYS A 131 -4.50 19.45 -25.19
CA LYS A 131 -5.01 18.11 -25.54
C LYS A 131 -4.28 16.98 -24.82
N VAL A 132 -3.04 17.20 -24.37
CA VAL A 132 -2.22 16.15 -23.75
C VAL A 132 -1.76 16.66 -22.39
N LEU A 133 -2.37 16.13 -21.34
CA LEU A 133 -2.00 16.45 -19.97
C LEU A 133 -0.83 15.59 -19.49
N ASN A 134 -0.04 16.13 -18.56
CA ASN A 134 1.10 15.47 -17.97
C ASN A 134 0.99 15.52 -16.43
N ASP A 135 2.00 15.00 -15.74
CA ASP A 135 2.07 14.92 -14.28
C ASP A 135 1.99 16.28 -13.57
N LYS A 136 2.34 17.39 -14.25
CA LYS A 136 2.21 18.76 -13.71
C LYS A 136 0.79 19.28 -13.82
N HIS A 137 0.01 18.80 -14.78
CA HIS A 137 -1.39 19.18 -14.97
C HIS A 137 -2.29 18.41 -14.00
N LEU A 138 -2.07 17.10 -13.89
CA LEU A 138 -2.88 16.20 -13.06
C LEU A 138 -2.23 15.92 -11.71
N THR A 139 -2.04 16.98 -10.92
CA THR A 139 -1.59 16.87 -9.53
C THR A 139 -2.75 16.53 -8.59
N HIS A 140 -2.44 16.09 -7.37
CA HIS A 140 -3.44 15.84 -6.34
C HIS A 140 -4.35 17.07 -6.08
N GLU A 141 -3.75 18.27 -6.07
CA GLU A 141 -4.46 19.52 -5.80
C GLU A 141 -5.37 19.92 -6.97
N ASN A 142 -4.89 19.81 -8.20
CA ASN A 142 -5.69 20.12 -9.38
C ASN A 142 -6.86 19.16 -9.53
N ILE A 143 -6.65 17.86 -9.32
CA ILE A 143 -7.73 16.86 -9.36
C ILE A 143 -8.77 17.17 -8.30
N LYS A 144 -8.35 17.50 -7.08
CA LYS A 144 -9.27 17.89 -6.01
C LYS A 144 -10.12 19.10 -6.44
N LYS A 145 -9.47 20.13 -6.98
CA LYS A 145 -10.13 21.34 -7.48
C LYS A 145 -11.16 21.02 -8.57
N PHE A 146 -10.80 20.21 -9.57
CA PHE A 146 -11.71 19.82 -10.66
C PHE A 146 -12.89 18.97 -10.16
N MET A 147 -12.65 18.04 -9.22
CA MET A 147 -13.73 17.28 -8.59
C MET A 147 -14.73 18.21 -7.86
N GLU A 148 -14.25 19.25 -7.18
CA GLU A 148 -15.09 20.25 -6.51
C GLU A 148 -15.88 21.10 -7.53
N GLU A 149 -15.23 21.59 -8.58
CA GLU A 149 -15.86 22.38 -9.66
C GLU A 149 -16.99 21.60 -10.36
N MET A 150 -16.74 20.33 -10.66
CA MET A 150 -17.70 19.44 -11.33
C MET A 150 -18.72 18.80 -10.37
N LYS A 151 -18.64 19.11 -9.07
CA LYS A 151 -19.48 18.50 -8.02
C LYS A 151 -19.42 16.97 -8.00
N LEU A 152 -18.28 16.40 -8.41
CA LEU A 152 -18.03 14.96 -8.38
C LEU A 152 -17.73 14.55 -6.95
N ARG A 153 -18.78 14.21 -6.20
CA ARG A 153 -18.62 13.58 -4.89
C ARG A 153 -18.29 12.10 -5.11
N PRO A 154 -17.31 11.55 -4.38
CA PRO A 154 -17.21 10.11 -4.22
C PRO A 154 -18.58 9.61 -3.76
N LYS A 155 -19.16 8.61 -4.44
CA LYS A 155 -20.31 7.91 -3.87
C LYS A 155 -19.82 7.31 -2.55
N ASP A 156 -20.36 7.82 -1.45
CA ASP A 156 -20.21 7.22 -0.13
C ASP A 156 -21.06 5.94 -0.16
N ASP A 157 -20.51 4.85 -0.70
CA ASP A 157 -20.98 3.52 -0.32
C ASP A 157 -20.38 3.22 1.05
N ASP A 158 -21.26 2.99 2.02
CA ASP A 158 -20.98 2.60 3.39
C ASP A 158 -20.08 1.36 3.46
N SER A 159 -18.78 1.58 3.72
CA SER A 159 -17.85 0.59 4.29
C SER A 159 -16.51 1.28 4.58
N ASP A 160 -16.54 2.26 5.48
CA ASP A 160 -15.49 2.48 6.46
C ASP A 160 -16.09 3.40 7.51
N ASN A 161 -16.59 2.80 8.59
CA ASN A 161 -16.99 3.53 9.79
C ASN A 161 -15.75 4.17 10.41
N GLU A 162 -15.37 5.36 9.94
CA GLU A 162 -14.72 6.35 10.81
C GLU A 162 -15.39 7.70 10.59
N THR A 163 -16.37 7.89 11.46
CA THR A 163 -17.11 9.10 11.84
C THR A 163 -16.42 10.40 11.45
N LYS A 164 -17.07 11.14 10.54
CA LYS A 164 -16.96 12.59 10.48
C LYS A 164 -17.32 13.17 11.85
N GLN A 165 -16.34 13.70 12.58
CA GLN A 165 -16.58 14.87 13.42
C GLN A 165 -15.54 15.94 13.14
N LYS A 166 -16.07 17.12 12.86
CA LYS A 166 -15.37 18.39 12.70
C LYS A 166 -14.55 18.69 13.95
N GLY A 167 -13.31 19.07 13.72
CA GLY A 167 -12.41 19.69 14.67
C GLY A 167 -11.04 19.71 13.99
N ASP A 168 -10.38 20.86 13.94
CA ASP A 168 -8.99 20.96 13.53
C ASP A 168 -8.13 20.18 14.54
N ILE A 169 -8.04 18.87 14.32
CA ILE A 169 -7.17 18.00 15.09
C ILE A 169 -5.77 18.26 14.55
N SER A 170 -4.95 18.85 15.42
CA SER A 170 -3.55 19.14 15.17
C SER A 170 -2.86 17.90 14.60
N ILE A 171 -1.88 18.08 13.72
CA ILE A 171 -1.02 16.99 13.22
C ILE A 171 -0.50 16.15 14.40
N HIS A 172 -0.31 16.78 15.57
CA HIS A 172 0.04 16.11 16.79
C HIS A 172 -0.99 15.08 17.25
N ASP A 173 -2.29 15.41 17.31
CA ASP A 173 -3.27 14.46 17.86
C ASP A 173 -3.62 13.35 16.86
N LYS A 174 -3.46 13.61 15.55
CA LYS A 174 -3.48 12.53 14.53
C LYS A 174 -2.34 11.53 14.73
N LYS A 175 -1.15 11.99 15.15
CA LYS A 175 -0.03 11.10 15.49
C LYS A 175 -0.29 10.35 16.80
N VAL A 176 -0.91 11.00 17.79
CA VAL A 176 -1.30 10.36 19.07
C VAL A 176 -2.33 9.25 18.84
N LEU A 177 -3.35 9.49 18.01
CA LEU A 177 -4.38 8.50 17.71
C LEU A 177 -3.79 7.26 17.00
N LYS A 178 -2.91 7.48 16.01
CA LYS A 178 -2.18 6.39 15.32
C LYS A 178 -1.30 5.58 16.28
N PHE A 179 -0.70 6.26 17.26
CA PHE A 179 0.11 5.60 18.28
C PHE A 179 -0.73 4.73 19.23
N GLN A 180 -1.90 5.23 19.66
CA GLN A 180 -2.87 4.46 20.46
C GLN A 180 -3.42 3.24 19.73
N GLN A 181 -3.73 3.38 18.43
CA GLN A 181 -4.17 2.23 17.61
C GLN A 181 -3.06 1.19 17.39
N ALA A 182 -1.80 1.63 17.33
CA ALA A 182 -0.65 0.71 17.23
C ALA A 182 -0.34 -0.01 18.55
N LEU A 183 -0.70 0.62 19.68
CA LEU A 183 -0.64 0.09 21.05
C LEU A 183 -1.64 -1.05 21.26
N GLU A 184 -2.91 -0.83 20.92
CA GLU A 184 -3.98 -1.83 21.06
C GLU A 184 -3.74 -3.12 20.27
N LYS A 185 -2.94 -3.05 19.20
CA LYS A 185 -2.68 -4.15 18.28
C LYS A 185 -1.40 -4.93 18.57
N ALA A 186 -0.62 -4.57 19.59
CA ALA A 186 0.74 -5.09 19.75
C ALA A 186 0.91 -6.00 20.98
N ASP A 187 1.22 -7.27 20.72
CA ASP A 187 1.89 -8.16 21.67
C ASP A 187 3.42 -7.92 21.62
N SER A 188 4.14 -8.19 22.71
CA SER A 188 5.45 -7.58 23.05
C SER A 188 6.64 -7.74 22.04
N LYS A 189 7.79 -7.13 22.38
CA LYS A 189 9.02 -6.87 21.58
C LYS A 189 8.87 -5.95 20.36
N ILE A 190 7.86 -6.14 19.51
CA ILE A 190 7.58 -5.22 18.39
C ILE A 190 7.08 -3.87 18.93
N PHE A 191 6.32 -3.92 20.01
CA PHE A 191 5.80 -2.76 20.72
C PHE A 191 6.90 -1.79 21.19
N ALA A 192 7.95 -2.28 21.88
CA ALA A 192 9.04 -1.44 22.39
C ALA A 192 9.82 -0.74 21.27
N LYS A 193 10.05 -1.42 20.14
CA LYS A 193 10.69 -0.82 18.95
C LYS A 193 9.82 0.26 18.30
N ARG A 194 8.50 0.05 18.23
CA ARG A 194 7.56 1.03 17.70
C ARG A 194 7.46 2.27 18.59
N ILE A 195 7.51 2.11 19.90
CA ILE A 195 7.62 3.25 20.83
C ILE A 195 8.92 4.02 20.61
N ALA A 196 10.07 3.35 20.52
CA ALA A 196 11.35 4.03 20.30
C ALA A 196 11.39 4.84 18.98
N ILE A 197 10.81 4.31 17.90
CA ILE A 197 10.74 5.01 16.60
C ILE A 197 9.79 6.21 16.68
N ALA A 198 8.60 6.05 17.26
CA ALA A 198 7.62 7.13 17.37
C ALA A 198 8.11 8.28 18.27
N VAL A 199 8.87 7.97 19.33
CA VAL A 199 9.53 8.95 20.20
C VAL A 199 10.57 9.77 19.44
N ASN A 200 11.35 9.15 18.54
CA ASN A 200 12.32 9.86 17.69
C ASN A 200 11.68 10.79 16.64
N GLU A 201 10.43 10.53 16.22
CA GLU A 201 9.77 11.25 15.12
C GLU A 201 8.83 12.40 15.57
N THR A 202 8.76 12.69 16.88
CA THR A 202 7.98 13.82 17.40
C THR A 202 8.89 14.81 18.15
N THR A 203 8.69 16.11 17.94
CA THR A 203 9.69 17.16 18.15
C THR A 203 9.76 17.76 19.56
N LYS A 204 9.05 17.20 20.57
CA LYS A 204 9.08 17.72 21.96
C LYS A 204 9.13 16.59 23.02
N PRO A 205 10.31 16.33 23.63
CA PRO A 205 10.60 15.18 24.51
C PRO A 205 9.73 15.04 25.78
N LEU A 206 9.38 16.15 26.44
CA LEU A 206 8.74 16.14 27.77
C LEU A 206 7.28 15.68 27.76
N SER A 207 6.52 16.10 26.76
CA SER A 207 5.12 15.71 26.60
C SER A 207 4.98 14.23 26.25
N GLN A 208 5.92 13.69 25.47
CA GLN A 208 5.95 12.28 25.05
C GLN A 208 6.23 11.33 26.21
N LEU A 209 7.22 11.65 27.05
CA LEU A 209 7.57 10.83 28.21
C LEU A 209 6.43 10.83 29.25
N SER A 210 5.71 11.94 29.37
CA SER A 210 4.52 12.04 30.22
C SER A 210 3.38 11.14 29.72
N ILE A 211 3.15 11.07 28.41
CA ILE A 211 2.18 10.16 27.78
C ILE A 211 2.59 8.70 27.94
N CYS A 212 3.87 8.37 27.70
CA CYS A 212 4.40 7.01 27.88
C CYS A 212 4.25 6.53 29.34
N LYS A 213 4.44 7.43 30.32
CA LYS A 213 4.26 7.15 31.75
C LYS A 213 2.81 6.82 32.12
N VAL A 214 1.83 7.54 31.55
CA VAL A 214 0.40 7.27 31.80
C VAL A 214 0.02 5.90 31.24
N ILE A 215 0.54 5.54 30.07
CA ILE A 215 0.21 4.29 29.35
C ILE A 215 0.90 3.07 29.99
N LEU A 216 2.14 3.20 30.46
CA LEU A 216 2.90 2.08 31.02
C LEU A 216 2.51 1.73 32.46
N LYS A 217 1.86 2.65 33.19
CA LYS A 217 1.22 2.33 34.49
C LYS A 217 0.16 1.24 34.35
N THR A 218 -0.53 1.16 33.21
CA THR A 218 -1.61 0.21 32.95
C THR A 218 -1.11 -1.20 32.64
N HIS A 219 0.16 -1.34 32.22
CA HIS A 219 0.78 -2.63 31.85
C HIS A 219 1.80 -3.16 32.87
N ASN A 220 1.85 -2.54 34.05
CA ASN A 220 2.60 -2.97 35.23
C ASN A 220 4.07 -3.38 34.97
N ASN A 221 4.82 -2.53 34.26
CA ASN A 221 6.21 -2.78 33.90
C ASN A 221 7.17 -1.78 34.61
N PRO A 222 7.55 -2.04 35.87
CA PRO A 222 8.17 -1.06 36.76
C PRO A 222 9.57 -0.59 36.32
N GLU A 223 10.33 -1.44 35.62
CA GLU A 223 11.67 -1.10 35.12
C GLU A 223 11.61 0.00 34.05
N VAL A 224 10.66 -0.12 33.11
CA VAL A 224 10.48 0.87 32.03
C VAL A 224 9.94 2.19 32.57
N ILE A 225 9.06 2.14 33.57
CA ILE A 225 8.55 3.35 34.26
C ILE A 225 9.69 4.10 34.96
N THR A 226 10.62 3.37 35.59
CA THR A 226 11.78 3.96 36.28
C THR A 226 12.73 4.63 35.30
N LEU A 227 13.02 3.99 34.17
CA LEU A 227 13.83 4.57 33.09
C LEU A 227 13.22 5.88 32.56
N ILE A 228 11.92 5.89 32.31
CA ILE A 228 11.20 7.08 31.82
C ILE A 228 11.23 8.21 32.85
N ASN A 229 11.07 7.90 34.14
CA ASN A 229 11.14 8.92 35.20
C ASN A 229 12.53 9.58 35.26
N ASN A 230 13.61 8.80 35.09
CA ASN A 230 14.97 9.33 35.07
C ASN A 230 15.20 10.25 33.86
N MET A 231 14.74 9.84 32.67
CA MET A 231 14.82 10.67 31.45
C MET A 231 14.01 11.96 31.57
N ILE A 232 12.84 11.95 32.21
CA ILE A 232 12.05 13.16 32.48
C ILE A 232 12.80 14.09 33.45
N ALA A 233 13.45 13.55 34.47
CA ALA A 233 14.17 14.33 35.46
C ALA A 233 15.42 15.00 34.86
N GLU A 234 16.15 14.30 33.98
CA GLU A 234 17.30 14.84 33.25
C GLU A 234 16.90 15.97 32.29
N LEU A 235 15.74 15.87 31.66
CA LEU A 235 15.23 16.90 30.73
C LEU A 235 14.61 18.12 31.42
N LYS A 236 14.43 18.10 32.75
CA LYS A 236 13.90 19.23 33.54
C LYS A 236 14.98 20.03 34.28
N LYS A 237 16.24 19.59 34.20
CA LYS A 237 17.41 20.38 34.62
C LYS A 237 17.83 21.30 33.48
#